data_AF-A0A6A3MMD8-F1
#
_entry.id   AF-A0A6A3MMD8-F1
#
_cell.length_a   1.000
_cell.length_b   1.000
_cell.length_c   1.000
_cell.angle_alpha   90.00
_cell.angle_beta   90.00
_cell.angle_gamma   90.00
#
_symmetry.space_group_name_H-M   'P 1'
#
loop_
_entity.id
_entity.type
_entity.pdbx_description
1 polymer ?
#
loop_
_entity_poly.entity_id
_entity_poly.type
_entity_poly.pdbx_seq_one_letter_code
_entity_poly.pdbx_strand_id
1 'polypeptide(L)'
;MADKTYDQVCEAATAAAETRLLEHFKQHGGEVWTIGAGCQSCRQKLQDVSSLKRCANCDVALFCDRECQLKAWPTHKAECGVIATFQRLHKANDSKLAPLLEKLSWSSSPKKADDSKTAGVTSSIGISGPELPGWFFTVDFESASAEQQKALYQAALELYGLLKDEDCWTRDKESFPRSSYTLVESLPHASPVATQLQKELVEMNGHLVLFSAWLQHPEPPATQSTPLEDRSFFGVVDSLLQISAIRDGVDAFMDARFS
;
A
#
# COMPACT_ATOMS: atom_id res chain seq x y z
N MET A 1 14.17 -1.25 -25.46
CA MET A 1 12.75 -0.88 -25.31
C MET A 1 12.74 0.59 -24.96
N ALA A 2 11.99 1.43 -25.65
CA ALA A 2 11.95 2.85 -25.32
C ALA A 2 11.22 3.02 -23.98
N ASP A 3 11.86 3.69 -23.01
CA ASP A 3 11.21 4.05 -21.76
C ASP A 3 10.02 4.96 -22.05
N LYS A 4 8.86 4.61 -21.50
CA LYS A 4 7.66 5.44 -21.59
C LYS A 4 7.89 6.73 -20.83
N THR A 5 7.41 7.86 -21.36
CA THR A 5 7.46 9.12 -20.62
C THR A 5 6.51 9.07 -19.42
N TYR A 6 6.78 9.88 -18.41
CA TYR A 6 5.94 9.98 -17.22
C TYR A 6 4.46 10.27 -17.55
N ASP A 7 4.22 11.23 -18.46
CA ASP A 7 2.86 11.57 -18.90
C ASP A 7 2.16 10.38 -19.55
N GLN A 8 2.87 9.60 -20.37
CA GLN A 8 2.34 8.39 -20.99
C GLN A 8 1.97 7.32 -19.96
N VAL A 9 2.71 7.22 -18.85
CA VAL A 9 2.36 6.29 -17.77
C VAL A 9 1.10 6.75 -17.04
N CYS A 10 0.96 8.05 -16.78
CA CYS A 10 -0.22 8.63 -16.13
C CYS A 10 -1.48 8.47 -16.99
N GLU A 11 -1.38 8.76 -18.28
CA GLU A 11 -2.47 8.56 -19.25
C GLU A 11 -2.87 7.08 -19.36
N ALA A 12 -1.89 6.17 -19.41
CA ALA A 12 -2.17 4.73 -19.47
C ALA A 12 -2.87 4.22 -18.20
N ALA A 13 -2.47 4.67 -17.02
CA ALA A 13 -3.11 4.32 -15.76
C ALA A 13 -4.56 4.82 -15.71
N THR A 14 -4.79 6.06 -16.15
CA THR A 14 -6.13 6.67 -16.26
C THR A 14 -7.01 5.87 -17.22
N ALA A 15 -6.53 5.59 -18.43
CA ALA A 15 -7.26 4.80 -19.42
C ALA A 15 -7.57 3.36 -18.94
N ALA A 16 -6.66 2.75 -18.17
CA ALA A 16 -6.90 1.45 -17.54
C ALA A 16 -8.01 1.52 -16.48
N ALA A 17 -8.05 2.58 -15.67
CA ALA A 17 -9.13 2.83 -14.72
C ALA A 17 -10.48 3.00 -15.42
N GLU A 18 -10.55 3.81 -16.46
CA GLU A 18 -11.75 3.99 -17.30
C GLU A 18 -12.20 2.69 -17.97
N THR A 19 -11.26 1.86 -18.41
CA THR A 19 -11.59 0.57 -19.05
C THR A 19 -12.21 -0.40 -18.03
N ARG A 20 -11.64 -0.52 -16.83
CA ARG A 20 -12.20 -1.33 -15.73
C ARG A 20 -13.63 -0.90 -15.41
N LEU A 21 -13.84 0.40 -15.46
CA LEU A 21 -15.13 1.05 -15.28
C LEU A 21 -16.18 0.60 -16.30
N LEU A 22 -15.83 0.72 -17.58
CA LEU A 22 -16.72 0.37 -18.68
C LEU A 22 -17.02 -1.12 -18.68
N GLU A 23 -16.04 -1.95 -18.34
CA GLU A 23 -16.24 -3.39 -18.17
C GLU A 23 -17.19 -3.70 -17.00
N HIS A 24 -17.03 -3.04 -15.86
CA HIS A 24 -17.95 -3.16 -14.73
C HIS A 24 -19.38 -2.78 -15.14
N PHE A 25 -19.57 -1.64 -15.80
CA PHE A 25 -20.88 -1.23 -16.30
C PHE A 25 -21.51 -2.26 -17.24
N LYS A 26 -20.72 -2.81 -18.18
CA LYS A 26 -21.18 -3.84 -19.13
C LYS A 26 -21.60 -5.13 -18.42
N GLN A 27 -20.84 -5.57 -17.44
CA GLN A 27 -21.09 -6.83 -16.75
C GLN A 27 -22.21 -6.72 -15.71
N HIS A 28 -22.44 -5.53 -15.15
CA HIS A 28 -23.18 -5.40 -13.89
C HIS A 28 -24.23 -4.27 -13.82
N GLY A 29 -24.45 -3.52 -14.90
CA GLY A 29 -25.61 -2.63 -15.00
C GLY A 29 -25.56 -1.39 -14.09
N GLY A 30 -24.37 -0.88 -13.80
CA GLY A 30 -24.17 0.37 -13.05
C GLY A 30 -24.42 0.31 -11.55
N GLU A 31 -24.90 -0.82 -11.02
CA GLU A 31 -24.87 -1.09 -9.59
C GLU A 31 -23.43 -1.41 -9.15
N VAL A 32 -22.79 -0.46 -8.45
CA VAL A 32 -21.52 -0.68 -7.76
C VAL A 32 -21.73 -1.72 -6.68
N TRP A 33 -21.23 -2.93 -6.92
CA TRP A 33 -21.24 -4.00 -5.93
C TRP A 33 -20.22 -3.69 -4.84
N THR A 34 -20.60 -3.84 -3.57
CA THR A 34 -19.65 -3.67 -2.47
C THR A 34 -19.45 -4.97 -1.71
N ILE A 35 -18.25 -5.14 -1.19
CA ILE A 35 -17.94 -6.17 -0.22
C ILE A 35 -18.89 -6.01 0.98
N GLY A 36 -19.38 -7.13 1.50
CA GLY A 36 -20.35 -7.12 2.60
C GLY A 36 -21.80 -6.80 2.23
N ALA A 37 -22.10 -6.28 1.02
CA ALA A 37 -23.48 -6.07 0.58
C ALA A 37 -24.20 -7.37 0.17
N GLY A 38 -23.44 -8.42 -0.12
CA GLY A 38 -23.96 -9.72 -0.51
C GLY A 38 -22.86 -10.66 -1.00
N CYS A 39 -23.28 -11.77 -1.62
CA CYS A 39 -22.36 -12.76 -2.18
C CYS A 39 -21.43 -12.15 -3.24
N GLN A 40 -20.11 -12.23 -3.04
CA GLN A 40 -19.11 -11.66 -3.97
C GLN A 40 -19.00 -12.41 -5.31
N SER A 41 -19.71 -13.52 -5.48
CA SER A 41 -19.70 -14.30 -6.71
C SER A 41 -21.00 -14.19 -7.49
N CYS A 42 -22.12 -14.62 -6.89
CA CYS A 42 -23.42 -14.63 -7.57
C CYS A 42 -24.22 -13.33 -7.40
N ARG A 43 -23.72 -12.38 -6.60
CA ARG A 43 -24.35 -11.09 -6.34
C ARG A 43 -25.76 -11.16 -5.74
N GLN A 44 -26.09 -12.25 -5.05
CA GLN A 44 -27.26 -12.27 -4.18
C GLN A 44 -27.04 -11.30 -3.01
N LYS A 45 -27.91 -10.29 -2.89
CA LYS A 45 -27.84 -9.27 -1.84
C LYS A 45 -28.12 -9.92 -0.49
N LEU A 46 -27.45 -9.46 0.56
CA LEU A 46 -27.60 -10.00 1.91
C LEU A 46 -29.06 -9.98 2.39
N GLN A 47 -29.84 -8.98 1.97
CA GLN A 47 -31.27 -8.84 2.29
C GLN A 47 -32.18 -9.88 1.61
N ASP A 48 -31.72 -10.48 0.50
CA ASP A 48 -32.53 -11.39 -0.33
C ASP A 48 -32.28 -12.87 0.02
N VAL A 49 -31.35 -13.16 0.92
CA VAL A 49 -30.95 -14.52 1.31
C VAL A 49 -30.97 -14.69 2.81
N SER A 50 -31.38 -15.88 3.27
CA SER A 50 -31.54 -16.16 4.70
C SER A 50 -30.21 -16.20 5.48
N SER A 51 -29.10 -16.56 4.82
CA SER A 51 -27.77 -16.51 5.42
C SER A 51 -26.66 -16.48 4.37
N LEU A 52 -25.63 -15.67 4.61
CA LEU A 52 -24.37 -15.69 3.87
C LEU A 52 -23.23 -16.01 4.84
N LYS A 53 -22.19 -16.68 4.33
CA LYS A 53 -20.99 -17.05 5.08
C LYS A 53 -19.91 -15.99 4.89
N ARG A 54 -19.28 -15.57 5.98
CA ARG A 54 -18.12 -14.67 5.95
C ARG A 54 -16.86 -15.42 5.53
N CYS A 55 -15.95 -14.73 4.85
CA CYS A 55 -14.59 -15.21 4.61
C CYS A 55 -13.88 -15.42 5.95
N ALA A 56 -13.39 -16.62 6.22
CA ALA A 56 -12.70 -16.91 7.48
C ALA A 56 -11.40 -16.10 7.70
N ASN A 57 -10.80 -15.58 6.63
CA ASN A 57 -9.56 -14.81 6.73
C ASN A 57 -9.79 -13.31 6.96
N CYS A 58 -10.61 -12.68 6.11
CA CYS A 58 -10.83 -11.23 6.20
C CYS A 58 -12.13 -10.83 6.91
N ASP A 59 -13.01 -11.78 7.26
CA ASP A 59 -14.27 -11.57 7.99
C ASP A 59 -15.28 -10.55 7.37
N VAL A 60 -14.98 -10.00 6.19
CA VAL A 60 -15.81 -8.99 5.50
C VAL A 60 -16.55 -9.59 4.31
N ALA A 61 -15.85 -10.26 3.39
CA ALA A 61 -16.47 -10.80 2.19
C ALA A 61 -17.51 -11.87 2.53
N LEU A 62 -18.63 -11.82 1.82
CA LEU A 62 -19.76 -12.73 2.00
C LEU A 62 -19.89 -13.66 0.78
N PHE A 63 -20.28 -14.90 1.04
CA PHE A 63 -20.51 -15.93 0.02
C PHE A 63 -21.71 -16.80 0.41
N CYS A 64 -22.45 -17.30 -0.58
CA CYS A 64 -23.51 -18.27 -0.31
C CYS A 64 -22.92 -19.57 0.26
N ASP A 65 -21.83 -20.02 -0.34
CA ASP A 65 -21.16 -21.28 -0.02
C ASP A 65 -19.68 -21.27 -0.48
N ARG A 66 -19.05 -22.44 -0.38
CA ARG A 66 -17.66 -22.67 -0.78
C ARG A 66 -17.45 -22.53 -2.30
N GLU A 67 -18.45 -22.87 -3.11
CA GLU A 67 -18.36 -22.77 -4.57
C GLU A 67 -18.30 -21.30 -5.00
N CYS A 68 -19.20 -20.48 -4.45
CA CYS A 68 -19.17 -19.03 -4.65
C CYS A 68 -17.83 -18.43 -4.21
N GLN A 69 -17.30 -18.85 -3.06
CA GLN A 69 -15.99 -18.38 -2.59
C GLN A 69 -14.85 -18.75 -3.54
N LEU A 70 -14.81 -19.99 -4.04
CA LEU A 70 -13.78 -20.44 -4.99
C LEU A 70 -13.85 -19.66 -6.30
N LYS A 71 -15.06 -19.44 -6.82
CA LYS A 71 -15.27 -18.70 -8.06
C LYS A 71 -14.85 -17.23 -7.95
N ALA A 72 -15.08 -16.60 -6.81
CA ALA A 72 -14.64 -15.23 -6.54
C ALA A 72 -13.19 -15.11 -6.05
N TRP A 73 -12.50 -16.23 -5.77
CA TRP A 73 -11.14 -16.18 -5.20
C TRP A 73 -10.11 -15.42 -6.04
N PRO A 74 -10.07 -15.54 -7.39
CA PRO A 74 -9.08 -14.82 -8.20
C PRO A 74 -9.13 -13.30 -8.01
N THR A 75 -10.33 -12.74 -7.85
CA THR A 75 -10.54 -11.30 -7.61
C THR A 75 -10.47 -10.97 -6.12
N HIS A 76 -10.91 -11.87 -5.24
CA HIS A 76 -10.94 -11.64 -3.79
C HIS A 76 -9.55 -11.76 -3.12
N LYS A 77 -8.62 -12.53 -3.69
CA LYS A 77 -7.38 -12.90 -2.98
C LYS A 77 -6.56 -11.69 -2.51
N ALA A 78 -6.39 -10.70 -3.39
CA ALA A 78 -5.58 -9.52 -3.10
C ALA A 78 -6.28 -8.63 -2.04
N GLU A 79 -7.56 -8.28 -2.27
CA GLU A 79 -8.36 -7.52 -1.30
C GLU A 79 -8.45 -8.23 0.06
N CYS A 80 -8.57 -9.56 0.08
CA CYS A 80 -8.61 -10.37 1.29
C CYS A 80 -7.36 -10.18 2.14
N GLY A 81 -6.19 -10.15 1.50
CA GLY A 81 -4.90 -9.97 2.18
C GLY A 81 -4.77 -8.61 2.84
N VAL A 82 -5.22 -7.55 2.15
CA VAL A 82 -5.23 -6.18 2.69
C VAL A 82 -6.19 -6.05 3.87
N ILE A 83 -7.46 -6.45 3.67
CA ILE A 83 -8.50 -6.36 4.70
C ILE A 83 -8.10 -7.15 5.95
N ALA A 84 -7.67 -8.40 5.78
CA ALA A 84 -7.25 -9.25 6.90
C ALA A 84 -6.04 -8.66 7.65
N THR A 85 -5.12 -8.00 6.94
CA THR A 85 -3.99 -7.31 7.57
C THR A 85 -4.46 -6.15 8.43
N PHE A 86 -5.31 -5.27 7.89
CA PHE A 86 -5.79 -4.10 8.64
C PHE A 86 -6.66 -4.51 9.83
N GLN A 87 -7.51 -5.52 9.69
CA GLN A 87 -8.29 -6.02 10.82
C GLN A 87 -7.40 -6.60 11.95
N ARG A 88 -6.33 -7.33 11.60
CA ARG A 88 -5.40 -7.85 12.61
C ARG A 88 -4.68 -6.71 13.33
N LEU A 89 -4.27 -5.67 12.61
CA LEU A 89 -3.62 -4.51 13.21
C LEU A 89 -4.56 -3.73 14.12
N HIS A 90 -5.81 -3.50 13.68
CA HIS A 90 -6.80 -2.81 14.51
C HIS A 90 -7.12 -3.58 15.81
N LYS A 91 -7.03 -4.92 15.79
CA LYS A 91 -7.20 -5.76 16.98
C LYS A 91 -5.95 -5.82 17.87
N ALA A 92 -4.77 -5.49 17.34
CA ALA A 92 -3.52 -5.53 18.08
C ALA A 92 -3.24 -4.15 18.70
N ASN A 93 -3.15 -4.08 20.03
CA ASN A 93 -2.91 -2.82 20.75
C ASN A 93 -1.42 -2.46 20.89
N ASP A 94 -0.51 -3.24 20.29
CA ASP A 94 0.94 -3.08 20.45
C ASP A 94 1.56 -2.37 19.24
N SER A 95 2.46 -1.41 19.51
CA SER A 95 3.24 -0.75 18.46
C SER A 95 4.19 -1.76 17.82
N LYS A 96 4.01 -2.02 16.51
CA LYS A 96 4.91 -2.86 15.69
C LYS A 96 5.89 -2.03 14.86
N LEU A 97 6.03 -0.73 15.15
CA LEU A 97 6.74 0.20 14.29
C LEU A 97 8.21 -0.18 14.05
N ALA A 98 9.00 -0.34 15.11
CA ALA A 98 10.43 -0.67 15.00
C ALA A 98 10.69 -2.02 14.29
N PRO A 99 10.02 -3.13 14.65
CA PRO A 99 10.19 -4.41 13.93
C PRO A 99 9.83 -4.35 12.45
N LEU A 100 8.87 -3.50 12.06
CA LEU A 100 8.52 -3.31 10.64
C LEU A 100 9.60 -2.51 9.90
N LEU A 101 10.15 -1.47 10.53
CA LEU A 101 11.25 -0.72 9.96
C LEU A 101 12.51 -1.56 9.81
N GLU A 102 12.85 -2.39 10.80
CA GLU A 102 13.97 -3.34 10.72
C GLU A 102 13.81 -4.31 9.54
N LYS A 103 12.60 -4.83 9.32
CA LYS A 103 12.29 -5.65 8.12
C LYS A 103 12.48 -4.87 6.84
N LEU A 104 12.16 -3.57 6.84
CA LEU A 104 12.43 -2.63 5.75
C LEU A 104 13.89 -2.13 5.76
N SER A 105 14.80 -2.90 6.35
CA SER A 105 16.25 -2.65 6.41
C SER A 105 16.71 -1.49 7.28
N TRP A 106 15.83 -0.82 8.04
CA TRP A 106 16.27 0.21 8.99
C TRP A 106 17.18 -0.39 10.08
N SER A 107 18.14 0.41 10.54
CA SER A 107 19.07 0.07 11.62
C SER A 107 19.42 1.32 12.42
N SER A 108 19.71 1.17 13.71
CA SER A 108 20.28 2.24 14.54
C SER A 108 21.76 2.53 14.22
N SER A 109 22.44 1.58 13.59
CA SER A 109 23.87 1.66 13.26
C SER A 109 24.08 1.96 11.76
N PRO A 110 25.17 2.66 11.39
CA PRO A 110 25.56 2.82 9.99
C PRO A 110 25.70 1.48 9.26
N LYS A 111 25.46 1.49 7.95
CA LYS A 111 25.48 0.30 7.08
C LYS A 111 26.47 0.48 5.96
N LYS A 112 26.93 -0.61 5.36
CA LYS A 112 27.77 -0.57 4.15
C LYS A 112 26.89 -0.64 2.90
N ALA A 113 27.30 0.05 1.85
CA ALA A 113 26.69 -0.07 0.53
C ALA A 113 27.37 -1.25 -0.19
N ASP A 114 26.70 -2.39 -0.25
CA ASP A 114 27.28 -3.61 -0.83
C ASP A 114 26.88 -3.82 -2.31
N ASP A 115 25.96 -3.00 -2.85
CA ASP A 115 25.39 -3.18 -4.19
C ASP A 115 25.39 -1.90 -5.06
N SER A 116 25.28 -2.10 -6.37
CA SER A 116 25.38 -1.02 -7.37
C SER A 116 24.15 -0.11 -7.43
N LYS A 117 22.95 -0.56 -7.03
CA LYS A 117 21.73 0.25 -7.09
C LYS A 117 21.68 1.25 -5.94
N THR A 118 22.09 0.83 -4.74
CA THR A 118 22.20 1.75 -3.59
C THR A 118 23.18 2.89 -3.84
N ALA A 119 24.29 2.66 -4.56
CA ALA A 119 25.26 3.71 -4.92
C ALA A 119 24.71 4.79 -5.89
N GLY A 120 23.76 4.43 -6.75
CA GLY A 120 23.08 5.39 -7.64
C GLY A 120 22.13 6.32 -6.87
N VAL A 121 21.40 5.76 -5.90
CA VAL A 121 20.45 6.51 -5.07
C VAL A 121 21.17 7.46 -4.11
N THR A 122 22.28 7.03 -3.48
CA THR A 122 23.04 7.87 -2.54
C THR A 122 23.54 9.17 -3.19
N SER A 123 24.02 9.06 -4.42
CA SER A 123 24.48 10.21 -5.22
C SER A 123 23.36 11.21 -5.48
N SER A 124 22.14 10.72 -5.74
CA SER A 124 20.97 11.55 -6.06
C SER A 124 20.48 12.40 -4.88
N ILE A 125 20.74 11.97 -3.65
CA ILE A 125 20.41 12.72 -2.42
C ILE A 125 21.64 13.31 -1.72
N GLY A 126 22.76 13.42 -2.43
CA GLY A 126 23.98 14.05 -1.93
C GLY A 126 24.62 13.35 -0.73
N ILE A 127 24.43 12.04 -0.58
CA ILE A 127 25.11 11.22 0.44
C ILE A 127 26.35 10.60 -0.19
N SER A 128 27.51 10.89 0.39
CA SER A 128 28.80 10.34 -0.04
C SER A 128 29.54 9.75 1.15
N GLY A 129 30.05 8.52 1.02
CA GLY A 129 30.88 7.89 2.05
C GLY A 129 30.88 6.37 1.93
N PRO A 130 31.83 5.70 2.61
CA PRO A 130 31.89 4.24 2.67
C PRO A 130 30.79 3.63 3.56
N GLU A 131 30.17 4.45 4.41
CA GLU A 131 29.08 4.07 5.31
C GLU A 131 27.85 4.92 5.02
N LEU A 132 26.71 4.24 4.89
CA LEU A 132 25.40 4.84 4.73
C LEU A 132 24.71 4.96 6.09
N PRO A 133 23.86 5.97 6.28
CA PRO A 133 23.03 6.06 7.47
C PRO A 133 22.20 4.80 7.69
N GLY A 134 21.95 4.44 8.96
CA GLY A 134 21.18 3.25 9.30
C GLY A 134 19.75 3.24 8.73
N TRP A 135 19.21 4.41 8.39
CA TRP A 135 17.91 4.56 7.74
C TRP A 135 17.92 4.33 6.22
N PHE A 136 19.08 4.20 5.56
CA PHE A 136 19.12 4.08 4.09
C PHE A 136 18.59 2.72 3.63
N PHE A 137 17.69 2.61 2.67
CA PHE A 137 17.19 1.31 2.22
C PHE A 137 18.26 0.54 1.42
N THR A 138 18.71 -0.60 1.95
CA THR A 138 19.86 -1.37 1.40
C THR A 138 19.48 -2.70 0.76
N VAL A 139 18.22 -2.88 0.41
CA VAL A 139 17.76 -4.10 -0.26
C VAL A 139 17.45 -3.76 -1.71
N ASP A 140 18.02 -4.49 -2.66
CA ASP A 140 17.52 -4.48 -4.04
C ASP A 140 16.29 -5.39 -4.10
N PHE A 141 15.10 -4.78 -4.02
CA PHE A 141 13.84 -5.52 -3.96
C PHE A 141 13.65 -6.45 -5.17
N GLU A 142 14.03 -6.01 -6.37
CA GLU A 142 13.85 -6.79 -7.60
C GLU A 142 14.77 -8.01 -7.66
N SER A 143 15.95 -7.92 -7.04
CA SER A 143 16.92 -9.01 -6.97
C SER A 143 16.75 -9.90 -5.73
N ALA A 144 15.89 -9.53 -4.79
CA ALA A 144 15.63 -10.30 -3.57
C ALA A 144 14.86 -11.60 -3.85
N SER A 145 14.96 -12.59 -2.95
CA SER A 145 14.20 -13.84 -3.08
C SER A 145 12.69 -13.59 -2.97
N ALA A 146 11.87 -14.49 -3.52
CA ALA A 146 10.41 -14.38 -3.46
C ALA A 146 9.90 -14.31 -2.01
N GLU A 147 10.53 -15.04 -1.09
CA GLU A 147 10.22 -15.01 0.34
C GLU A 147 10.53 -13.63 0.95
N GLN A 148 11.67 -13.05 0.58
CA GLN A 148 12.08 -11.73 1.06
C GLN A 148 11.21 -10.61 0.47
N GLN A 149 10.91 -10.66 -0.83
CA GLN A 149 9.96 -9.75 -1.47
C GLN A 149 8.59 -9.77 -0.78
N LYS A 150 8.07 -10.96 -0.49
CA LYS A 150 6.81 -11.12 0.25
C LYS A 150 6.90 -10.55 1.66
N ALA A 151 8.01 -10.75 2.35
CA ALA A 151 8.21 -10.20 3.70
C ALA A 151 8.28 -8.67 3.71
N LEU A 152 8.96 -8.07 2.73
CA LEU A 152 9.07 -6.62 2.55
C LEU A 152 7.72 -6.00 2.18
N TYR A 153 7.00 -6.60 1.23
CA TYR A 153 5.65 -6.18 0.87
C TYR A 153 4.72 -6.22 2.08
N GLN A 154 4.71 -7.32 2.83
CA GLN A 154 3.89 -7.45 4.03
C GLN A 154 4.28 -6.43 5.10
N ALA A 155 5.57 -6.12 5.27
CA ALA A 155 6.03 -5.11 6.20
C ALA A 155 5.56 -3.70 5.81
N ALA A 156 5.68 -3.34 4.53
CA ALA A 156 5.19 -2.07 4.01
C ALA A 156 3.66 -1.94 4.15
N LEU A 157 2.92 -3.00 3.85
CA LEU A 157 1.47 -3.02 3.99
C LEU A 157 1.02 -2.90 5.46
N GLU A 158 1.70 -3.59 6.37
CA GLU A 158 1.43 -3.47 7.80
C GLU A 158 1.74 -2.07 8.33
N LEU A 159 2.85 -1.49 7.87
CA LEU A 159 3.24 -0.13 8.22
C LEU A 159 2.20 0.88 7.72
N TYR A 160 1.71 0.72 6.49
CA TYR A 160 0.64 1.57 5.95
C TYR A 160 -0.64 1.43 6.77
N GLY A 161 -1.03 0.21 7.15
CA GLY A 161 -2.20 -0.02 8.01
C GLY A 161 -2.10 0.64 9.39
N LEU A 162 -0.89 0.76 9.96
CA LEU A 162 -0.65 1.43 11.24
C LEU A 162 -0.65 2.96 11.13
N LEU A 163 -0.13 3.49 10.03
CA LEU A 163 0.15 4.91 9.87
C LEU A 163 -0.91 5.66 9.09
N LYS A 164 -1.79 4.98 8.34
CA LYS A 164 -2.85 5.63 7.57
C LYS A 164 -3.67 6.56 8.46
N ASP A 165 -3.90 7.78 8.00
CA ASP A 165 -4.87 8.69 8.58
C ASP A 165 -6.20 8.63 7.79
N GLU A 166 -7.23 9.31 8.28
CA GLU A 166 -8.53 9.34 7.61
C GLU A 166 -8.46 10.10 6.26
N ASP A 167 -7.50 11.00 6.09
CA ASP A 167 -7.38 11.87 4.92
C ASP A 167 -6.62 11.18 3.77
N CYS A 168 -5.63 10.34 4.05
CA CYS A 168 -4.86 9.57 3.09
C CYS A 168 -5.70 8.44 2.49
N TRP A 169 -6.74 8.01 3.21
CA TRP A 169 -7.76 7.08 2.72
C TRP A 169 -8.89 7.80 1.95
N THR A 170 -9.07 9.11 2.17
CA THR A 170 -10.17 9.90 1.57
C THR A 170 -9.74 10.90 0.51
N ARG A 171 -8.44 11.09 0.24
CA ARG A 171 -7.94 11.84 -0.93
C ARG A 171 -8.37 11.22 -2.27
N ASP A 172 -8.89 9.99 -2.25
CA ASP A 172 -9.52 9.29 -3.36
C ASP A 172 -11.02 9.55 -3.53
N LYS A 173 -11.60 10.55 -2.85
CA LYS A 173 -13.02 10.94 -3.02
C LYS A 173 -13.34 11.40 -4.46
N GLU A 174 -12.36 11.97 -5.15
CA GLU A 174 -12.48 12.48 -6.53
C GLU A 174 -11.95 11.48 -7.56
N SER A 175 -11.12 10.52 -7.13
CA SER A 175 -10.55 9.43 -7.95
C SER A 175 -11.62 8.35 -8.20
N PHE A 176 -12.72 8.72 -8.83
CA PHE A 176 -13.79 7.80 -9.12
C PHE A 176 -13.46 6.92 -10.35
N PRO A 177 -13.82 5.62 -10.33
CA PRO A 177 -14.51 4.88 -9.28
C PRO A 177 -13.64 3.78 -8.71
N ARG A 178 -13.67 3.72 -7.37
CA ARG A 178 -13.87 2.48 -6.59
C ARG A 178 -13.33 1.24 -7.28
N SER A 179 -12.02 1.21 -7.44
CA SER A 179 -11.30 0.00 -7.73
C SER A 179 -11.23 -0.89 -6.48
N SER A 180 -11.44 -0.32 -5.28
CA SER A 180 -11.77 -1.09 -4.09
C SER A 180 -13.30 -1.26 -4.00
N TYR A 181 -13.73 -2.50 -4.22
CA TYR A 181 -15.08 -2.97 -3.87
C TYR A 181 -15.31 -2.94 -2.35
N THR A 182 -14.32 -2.50 -1.57
CA THR A 182 -14.38 -2.31 -0.13
C THR A 182 -15.07 -0.99 0.23
N LEU A 183 -16.24 -1.03 0.87
CA LEU A 183 -16.76 0.18 1.52
C LEU A 183 -15.71 0.67 2.52
N VAL A 184 -15.49 1.99 2.58
CA VAL A 184 -14.67 2.61 3.64
C VAL A 184 -15.11 2.12 5.01
N GLU A 185 -16.42 1.96 5.20
CA GLU A 185 -17.06 1.44 6.42
C GLU A 185 -16.74 -0.05 6.71
N SER A 186 -16.33 -0.82 5.70
CA SER A 186 -15.94 -2.22 5.87
C SER A 186 -14.48 -2.41 6.29
N LEU A 187 -13.68 -1.35 6.19
CA LEU A 187 -12.29 -1.34 6.65
C LEU A 187 -12.19 -0.65 8.00
N PRO A 188 -11.26 -1.07 8.87
CA PRO A 188 -11.04 -0.36 10.11
C PRO A 188 -10.62 1.09 9.84
N HIS A 189 -11.21 2.03 10.57
CA HIS A 189 -10.74 3.41 10.65
C HIS A 189 -9.25 3.46 11.06
N ALA A 190 -8.61 4.60 10.81
CA ALA A 190 -7.27 4.91 11.28
C ALA A 190 -7.12 4.56 12.76
N SER A 191 -5.96 4.05 13.12
CA SER A 191 -5.66 3.73 14.50
C SER A 191 -5.73 5.02 15.34
N PRO A 192 -6.34 5.02 16.55
CA PRO A 192 -6.32 6.18 17.43
C PRO A 192 -4.91 6.69 17.77
N VAL A 193 -3.90 5.81 17.65
CA VAL A 193 -2.49 6.13 17.89
C VAL A 193 -1.71 6.44 16.61
N ALA A 194 -2.35 6.48 15.43
CA ALA A 194 -1.67 6.67 14.14
C ALA A 194 -0.82 7.95 14.12
N THR A 195 -1.37 9.08 14.56
CA THR A 195 -0.63 10.36 14.63
C THR A 195 0.60 10.28 15.55
N GLN A 196 0.52 9.53 16.65
CA GLN A 196 1.67 9.32 17.54
C GLN A 196 2.74 8.46 16.86
N LEU A 197 2.33 7.37 16.21
CA LEU A 197 3.25 6.50 15.46
C LEU A 197 3.91 7.20 14.26
N GLN A 198 3.19 8.11 13.58
CA GLN A 198 3.74 8.94 12.52
C GLN A 198 4.88 9.84 13.05
N LYS A 199 4.71 10.44 14.24
CA LYS A 199 5.77 11.25 14.87
C LYS A 199 6.98 10.40 15.23
N GLU A 200 6.76 9.25 15.87
CA GLU A 200 7.82 8.29 16.22
C GLU A 200 8.58 7.82 14.97
N LEU A 201 7.88 7.54 13.86
CA LEU A 201 8.49 7.20 12.58
C LEU A 201 9.42 8.32 12.10
N VAL A 202 8.98 9.58 12.18
CA VAL A 202 9.78 10.73 11.75
C VAL A 202 11.02 10.90 12.63
N GLU A 203 10.87 10.80 13.95
CA GLU A 203 11.98 10.88 14.92
C GLU A 203 13.05 9.80 14.70
N MET A 204 12.63 8.60 14.26
CA MET A 204 13.55 7.50 13.93
C MET A 204 14.13 7.56 12.51
N ASN A 205 13.86 8.61 11.74
CA ASN A 205 14.18 8.69 10.31
C ASN A 205 13.55 7.57 9.46
N GLY A 206 12.45 6.96 9.92
CA GLY A 206 11.76 5.89 9.19
C GLY A 206 11.19 6.36 7.85
N HIS A 207 10.75 7.62 7.76
CA HIS A 207 10.34 8.27 6.51
C HIS A 207 11.46 8.29 5.44
N LEU A 208 12.73 8.40 5.85
CA LEU A 208 13.88 8.37 4.94
C LEU A 208 14.20 6.95 4.44
N VAL A 209 13.85 5.91 5.21
CA VAL A 209 13.89 4.51 4.73
C VAL A 209 12.94 4.33 3.57
N LEU A 210 11.70 4.83 3.72
CA LEU A 210 10.68 4.74 2.69
C LEU A 210 11.08 5.54 1.45
N PHE A 211 11.60 6.76 1.65
CA PHE A 211 12.04 7.60 0.55
C PHE A 211 13.21 6.98 -0.22
N SER A 212 14.24 6.48 0.47
CA SER A 212 15.38 5.82 -0.18
C SER A 212 15.01 4.50 -0.84
N ALA A 213 14.00 3.76 -0.33
CA ALA A 213 13.44 2.60 -1.02
C ALA A 213 12.75 3.01 -2.33
N TRP A 214 11.88 4.02 -2.27
CA TRP A 214 11.15 4.53 -3.44
C TRP A 214 12.08 5.06 -4.53
N LEU A 215 13.19 5.71 -4.17
CA LEU A 215 14.19 6.20 -5.13
C LEU A 215 14.86 5.08 -5.95
N GLN A 216 14.83 3.82 -5.50
CA GLN A 216 15.34 2.69 -6.30
C GLN A 216 14.42 2.38 -7.49
N HIS A 217 13.12 2.59 -7.35
CA HIS A 217 12.14 2.42 -8.42
C HIS A 217 10.96 3.41 -8.21
N PRO A 218 11.13 4.68 -8.58
CA PRO A 218 10.11 5.71 -8.37
C PRO A 218 8.81 5.37 -9.09
N GLU A 219 7.71 5.33 -8.36
CA GLU A 219 6.37 5.13 -8.91
C GLU A 219 5.71 6.50 -9.16
N PRO A 220 5.00 6.70 -10.28
CA PRO A 220 4.31 7.95 -10.54
C PRO A 220 3.12 8.13 -9.57
N PRO A 221 2.72 9.37 -9.25
CA PRO A 221 1.47 9.70 -8.59
C PRO A 221 0.23 8.99 -9.14
N ALA A 222 0.21 8.62 -10.42
CA ALA A 222 -0.86 7.83 -11.03
C ALA A 222 -1.06 6.46 -10.37
N THR A 223 -0.09 5.92 -9.64
CA THR A 223 -0.24 4.74 -8.79
C THR A 223 -1.32 4.92 -7.73
N GLN A 224 -1.68 6.16 -7.37
CA GLN A 224 -2.84 6.47 -6.53
C GLN A 224 -4.18 6.04 -7.16
N SER A 225 -4.27 6.01 -8.51
CA SER A 225 -5.45 5.49 -9.22
C SER A 225 -5.55 3.96 -9.23
N THR A 226 -4.45 3.27 -8.87
CA THR A 226 -4.43 1.81 -8.70
C THR A 226 -4.97 1.46 -7.32
N PRO A 227 -5.94 0.54 -7.20
CA PRO A 227 -6.40 0.08 -5.89
C PRO A 227 -5.23 -0.47 -5.07
N LEU A 228 -5.28 -0.28 -3.75
CA LEU A 228 -4.18 -0.63 -2.86
C LEU A 228 -3.79 -2.12 -2.97
N GLU A 229 -4.77 -3.00 -3.12
CA GLU A 229 -4.58 -4.44 -3.27
C GLU A 229 -3.82 -4.86 -4.53
N ASP A 230 -3.79 -4.02 -5.56
CA ASP A 230 -3.07 -4.27 -6.82
C ASP A 230 -1.70 -3.57 -6.86
N ARG A 231 -1.34 -2.79 -5.83
CA ARG A 231 -0.05 -2.08 -5.78
C ARG A 231 1.10 -3.07 -5.52
N SER A 232 2.22 -2.84 -6.20
CA SER A 232 3.50 -3.50 -5.91
C SER A 232 4.07 -2.99 -4.57
N PHE A 233 5.21 -3.54 -4.13
CA PHE A 233 5.95 -3.01 -2.97
C PHE A 233 6.19 -1.50 -3.07
N PHE A 234 6.73 -1.02 -4.19
CA PHE A 234 7.01 0.40 -4.38
C PHE A 234 5.74 1.24 -4.44
N GLY A 235 4.63 0.71 -4.96
CA GLY A 235 3.34 1.38 -4.92
C GLY A 235 2.78 1.53 -3.50
N VAL A 236 2.99 0.54 -2.62
CA VAL A 236 2.64 0.67 -1.20
C VAL A 236 3.56 1.68 -0.50
N VAL A 237 4.86 1.69 -0.83
CA VAL A 237 5.81 2.69 -0.32
C VAL A 237 5.42 4.11 -0.77
N ASP A 238 5.04 4.31 -2.04
CA ASP A 238 4.50 5.60 -2.52
C ASP A 238 3.28 6.01 -1.69
N SER A 239 2.36 5.08 -1.43
CA SER A 239 1.16 5.33 -0.60
C SER A 239 1.52 5.83 0.80
N LEU A 240 2.57 5.28 1.42
CA LEU A 240 3.09 5.74 2.70
C LEU A 240 3.67 7.15 2.59
N LEU A 241 4.44 7.44 1.54
CA LEU A 241 5.02 8.77 1.30
C LEU A 241 3.97 9.86 1.04
N GLN A 242 2.73 9.50 0.70
CA GLN A 242 1.63 10.46 0.56
C GLN A 242 0.97 10.89 1.87
N ILE A 243 1.27 10.21 2.99
CA ILE A 243 0.81 10.62 4.32
C ILE A 243 1.50 11.95 4.67
N SER A 244 0.72 12.98 4.98
CA SER A 244 1.24 14.36 5.11
C SER A 244 2.43 14.45 6.06
N ALA A 245 2.35 13.87 7.26
CA ALA A 245 3.44 13.89 8.22
C ALA A 245 4.74 13.24 7.72
N ILE A 246 4.63 12.21 6.86
CA ILE A 246 5.79 11.51 6.28
C ILE A 246 6.38 12.35 5.15
N ARG A 247 5.53 12.88 4.26
CA ARG A 247 5.95 13.77 3.18
C ARG A 247 6.65 15.01 3.71
N ASP A 248 6.06 15.67 4.70
CA ASP A 248 6.60 16.88 5.32
C ASP A 248 7.98 16.61 5.95
N GLY A 249 8.19 15.40 6.50
CA GLY A 249 9.50 14.97 7.00
C GLY A 249 10.54 14.80 5.90
N VAL A 250 10.15 14.25 4.75
CA VAL A 250 11.03 14.15 3.56
C VAL A 250 11.36 15.54 3.01
N ASP A 251 10.36 16.41 2.88
CA ASP A 251 10.54 17.79 2.40
C ASP A 251 11.50 18.55 3.32
N ALA A 252 11.31 18.46 4.65
CA ALA A 252 12.22 19.08 5.62
C ALA A 252 13.66 18.57 5.52
N PHE A 253 13.85 17.26 5.27
CA PHE A 253 15.18 16.69 5.04
C PHE A 253 15.83 17.21 3.75
N MET A 254 15.06 17.30 2.66
CA MET A 254 15.55 17.78 1.37
C MET A 254 15.88 19.27 1.43
N ASP A 255 15.01 20.08 2.01
CA ASP A 255 15.21 21.52 2.20
C ASP A 255 16.50 21.76 2.98
N ALA A 256 16.69 21.12 4.13
CA ALA A 256 17.89 21.29 4.96
C ALA A 256 19.22 20.92 4.26
N ARG A 257 19.16 20.15 3.16
CA ARG A 257 20.34 19.64 2.45
C ARG A 257 20.67 20.45 1.20
N PHE A 258 19.68 21.09 0.60
CA PHE A 258 19.81 21.83 -0.66
C PHE A 258 19.49 23.33 -0.55
N SER A 259 19.16 23.82 0.66
CA SER A 259 19.04 25.25 1.00
C SER A 259 20.38 25.94 1.21
#